data_AF-A0A8C9IEU9-F1
#
_entry.id   AF-A0A8C9IEU9-F1
#
_cell.length_a   1.000
_cell.length_b   1.000
_cell.length_c   1.000
_cell.angle_alpha   90.00
_cell.angle_beta   90.00
_cell.angle_gamma   90.00
#
_symmetry.space_group_name_H-M   'P 1'
#
loop_
_entity.id
_entity.type
_entity.pdbx_description
1 polymer ?
#
loop_
_entity_poly.entity_id
_entity_poly.type
_entity_poly.pdbx_seq_one_letter_code
_entity_poly.pdbx_strand_id
1 'polypeptide(L)'
;MESKVSEGGLNVTLTIRLLMHGKVRGAAIGTKGETVKKMREESGARINISEGNCPERIVTITGPTDAIFKAFAMIAYKFEEVTCTPASSGKAREPGHAA
;
A
#
# COMPACT_ATOMS: atom_id res chain seq x y z
N MET A 1 9.29 -27.93 -1.80
CA MET A 1 8.83 -27.76 -3.19
C MET A 1 7.47 -27.10 -3.08
N GLU A 2 7.43 -25.77 -3.17
CA GLU A 2 6.19 -25.01 -2.97
C GLU A 2 5.19 -25.38 -4.07
N SER A 3 4.04 -25.86 -3.64
CA SER A 3 2.97 -26.36 -4.48
C SER A 3 2.51 -25.26 -5.44
N LYS A 4 2.66 -25.50 -6.74
CA LYS A 4 1.93 -24.76 -7.76
C LYS A 4 0.44 -25.04 -7.52
N VAL A 5 -0.26 -24.10 -6.89
CA VAL A 5 -1.71 -24.08 -6.89
C VAL A 5 -2.13 -23.81 -8.33
N SER A 6 -2.42 -24.88 -9.06
CA SER A 6 -3.11 -24.80 -10.35
C SER A 6 -4.60 -24.79 -10.04
N GLU A 7 -5.09 -23.67 -9.51
CA GLU A 7 -6.54 -23.46 -9.41
C GLU A 7 -7.04 -23.19 -10.83
N GLY A 8 -8.02 -23.98 -11.28
CA GLY A 8 -8.65 -23.86 -12.60
C GLY A 8 -9.52 -22.60 -12.70
N GLY A 9 -8.91 -21.44 -12.51
CA GLY A 9 -9.55 -20.14 -12.65
C GLY A 9 -9.52 -19.65 -14.09
N LEU A 10 -10.54 -18.86 -14.45
CA LEU A 10 -10.55 -18.07 -15.66
C LEU A 10 -9.25 -17.26 -15.74
N ASN A 11 -8.48 -17.42 -16.83
CA ASN A 11 -7.27 -16.67 -17.15
C ASN A 11 -7.58 -15.21 -17.54
N VAL A 12 -8.44 -14.58 -16.75
CA VAL A 12 -8.91 -13.21 -16.96
C VAL A 12 -7.93 -12.27 -16.29
N THR A 13 -7.39 -11.38 -17.09
CA THR A 13 -6.62 -10.24 -16.60
C THR A 13 -7.59 -9.13 -16.21
N LEU A 14 -7.55 -8.68 -14.96
CA LEU A 14 -8.35 -7.56 -14.48
C LEU A 14 -7.46 -6.35 -14.21
N THR A 15 -8.07 -5.18 -14.13
CA THR A 15 -7.43 -3.95 -13.66
C THR A 15 -8.26 -3.36 -12.53
N ILE A 16 -7.68 -3.25 -11.35
CA ILE A 16 -8.30 -2.62 -10.19
C ILE A 16 -7.62 -1.28 -9.93
N ARG A 17 -8.43 -0.26 -9.62
CA ARG A 17 -7.97 1.08 -9.25
C ARG A 17 -8.44 1.38 -7.83
N LEU A 18 -7.50 1.63 -6.94
CA LEU A 18 -7.72 1.96 -5.54
C LEU A 18 -7.45 3.43 -5.34
N LEU A 19 -8.37 4.12 -4.69
CA LEU A 19 -8.18 5.50 -4.27
C LEU A 19 -7.67 5.52 -2.82
N MET A 20 -6.66 6.32 -2.56
CA MET A 20 -6.02 6.40 -1.25
C MET A 20 -5.66 7.81 -0.88
N HIS A 21 -5.67 8.09 0.43
CA HIS A 21 -5.15 9.34 0.94
C HIS A 21 -3.61 9.38 0.89
N GLY A 22 -3.05 10.52 0.47
CA GLY A 22 -1.63 10.74 0.24
C GLY A 22 -0.75 10.58 1.47
N LYS A 23 -1.34 10.62 2.68
CA LYS A 23 -0.67 10.32 3.96
C LYS A 23 -0.15 8.88 4.03
N VAL A 24 -0.84 7.94 3.38
CA VAL A 24 -0.52 6.50 3.39
C VAL A 24 0.57 6.13 2.38
N ARG A 25 0.85 7.03 1.43
CA ARG A 25 1.85 6.85 0.35
C ARG A 25 3.24 6.48 0.87
N GLY A 26 3.68 7.10 1.97
CA GLY A 26 5.02 6.86 2.52
C GLY A 26 5.22 5.40 2.94
N ALA A 27 4.22 4.81 3.59
CA ALA A 27 4.26 3.42 4.02
C ALA A 27 4.03 2.45 2.86
N ALA A 28 3.13 2.80 1.92
CA ALA A 28 2.81 1.98 0.76
C ALA A 28 3.97 1.83 -0.24
N ILE A 29 4.69 2.92 -0.51
CA ILE A 29 5.83 2.94 -1.44
C ILE A 29 7.10 2.42 -0.75
N GLY A 30 7.27 2.74 0.53
CA GLY A 30 8.49 2.48 1.29
C GLY A 30 9.65 3.38 0.88
N THR A 31 10.74 3.33 1.66
CA THR A 31 11.95 4.09 1.36
C THR A 31 12.51 3.65 0.00
N LYS A 32 12.67 4.61 -0.93
CA LYS A 32 13.14 4.37 -2.32
C LYS A 32 12.26 3.44 -3.19
N GLY A 33 11.00 3.19 -2.82
CA GLY A 33 10.13 2.32 -3.63
C GLY A 33 10.40 0.82 -3.46
N GLU A 34 11.15 0.43 -2.43
CA GLU A 34 11.47 -0.98 -2.16
C GLU A 34 10.21 -1.80 -1.87
N THR A 35 9.26 -1.24 -1.11
CA THR A 35 8.03 -1.95 -0.74
C THR A 35 7.15 -2.23 -1.97
N VAL A 36 6.96 -1.24 -2.85
CA VAL A 36 6.19 -1.46 -4.09
C VAL A 36 6.91 -2.43 -5.04
N LYS A 37 8.25 -2.42 -5.07
CA LYS A 37 9.03 -3.40 -5.84
C LYS A 37 8.79 -4.82 -5.32
N LYS A 38 8.88 -5.02 -4.01
CA LYS A 38 8.59 -6.30 -3.35
C LYS A 38 7.17 -6.77 -3.64
N MET A 39 6.16 -5.89 -3.54
CA MET A 39 4.78 -6.22 -3.86
C MET A 39 4.62 -6.69 -5.32
N ARG A 40 5.32 -6.07 -6.28
CA ARG A 40 5.31 -6.50 -7.69
C ARG A 40 5.93 -7.89 -7.87
N GLU A 41 7.08 -8.14 -7.23
CA GLU A 41 7.78 -9.44 -7.30
C GLU A 41 6.97 -10.56 -6.64
N GLU A 42 6.40 -10.33 -5.45
CA GLU A 42 5.67 -11.36 -4.70
C GLU A 42 4.26 -11.64 -5.23
N SER A 43 3.57 -10.62 -5.75
CA SER A 43 2.23 -10.81 -6.34
C SER A 43 2.27 -11.27 -7.80
N GLY A 44 3.33 -10.95 -8.54
CA GLY A 44 3.33 -11.09 -9.99
C GLY A 44 2.38 -10.12 -10.72
N ALA A 45 1.78 -9.16 -10.01
CA ALA A 45 0.90 -8.16 -10.60
C ALA A 45 1.67 -6.90 -11.03
N ARG A 46 1.17 -6.23 -12.06
CA ARG A 46 1.63 -4.91 -12.46
C ARG A 46 0.98 -3.86 -11.56
N ILE A 47 1.77 -3.24 -10.69
CA ILE A 47 1.31 -2.21 -9.75
C ILE A 47 1.84 -0.83 -10.18
N ASN A 48 0.96 0.14 -10.37
CA ASN A 48 1.31 1.54 -10.67
C ASN A 48 0.70 2.48 -9.62
N ILE A 49 1.42 3.55 -9.26
CA ILE A 49 0.96 4.51 -8.26
C ILE A 49 1.04 5.89 -8.90
N SER A 50 -0.07 6.64 -8.93
CA SER A 50 -0.10 7.96 -9.55
C SER A 50 0.90 8.92 -8.90
N GLU A 51 1.70 9.59 -9.72
CA GLU A 51 2.67 10.61 -9.30
C GLU A 51 1.99 11.96 -9.02
N GLY A 52 2.69 12.90 -8.37
CA GLY A 52 2.19 14.27 -8.11
C GLY A 52 1.72 14.56 -6.68
N ASN A 53 1.68 15.84 -6.30
CA ASN A 53 1.35 16.27 -4.94
C ASN A 53 -0.17 16.39 -4.69
N CYS A 54 -0.94 15.38 -5.08
CA CYS A 54 -2.38 15.35 -4.83
C CYS A 54 -2.67 14.74 -3.43
N PRO A 55 -3.71 15.24 -2.73
CA PRO A 55 -4.16 14.68 -1.45
C PRO A 55 -4.68 13.26 -1.62
N GLU A 56 -5.20 12.92 -2.79
CA GLU A 56 -5.62 11.57 -3.15
C GLU A 56 -4.71 11.00 -4.23
N ARG A 57 -4.48 9.68 -4.15
CA ARG A 57 -3.65 8.94 -5.09
C ARG A 57 -4.34 7.69 -5.55
N ILE A 58 -4.03 7.30 -6.77
CA ILE A 58 -4.61 6.13 -7.42
C ILE A 58 -3.54 5.05 -7.52
N VAL A 59 -3.79 3.90 -6.89
CA VAL A 59 -3.01 2.68 -7.08
C VAL A 59 -3.73 1.81 -8.09
N THR A 60 -3.07 1.51 -9.19
CA THR A 60 -3.60 0.66 -10.25
C THR A 60 -2.89 -0.69 -10.20
N ILE A 61 -3.65 -1.77 -10.05
CA ILE A 61 -3.15 -3.14 -10.05
C ILE A 61 -3.70 -3.82 -11.30
N THR A 62 -2.86 -4.49 -12.07
CA THR A 62 -3.26 -5.23 -13.27
C THR A 62 -2.60 -6.59 -13.31
N GLY A 63 -3.37 -7.63 -13.58
CA GLY A 63 -2.86 -9.00 -13.63
C GLY A 63 -3.97 -10.04 -13.61
N PRO A 64 -3.63 -11.33 -13.55
CA PRO A 64 -4.60 -12.38 -13.29
C PRO A 64 -5.22 -12.21 -11.89
N THR A 65 -6.42 -12.74 -11.72
CA THR A 65 -7.21 -12.65 -10.48
C THR A 65 -6.39 -12.98 -9.22
N ASP A 66 -5.62 -14.06 -9.24
CA ASP A 66 -4.76 -14.51 -8.13
C ASP A 66 -3.70 -13.46 -7.75
N ALA A 67 -3.00 -12.94 -8.76
CA ALA A 67 -1.98 -11.91 -8.58
C ALA A 67 -2.58 -10.61 -8.01
N ILE A 68 -3.78 -10.25 -8.47
CA ILE A 68 -4.49 -9.06 -7.98
C ILE A 68 -4.89 -9.23 -6.52
N PHE A 69 -5.49 -10.35 -6.14
CA PHE A 69 -5.89 -10.58 -4.75
C PHE A 69 -4.68 -10.54 -3.82
N LYS A 70 -3.57 -11.16 -4.22
CA LYS A 70 -2.32 -11.13 -3.46
C LYS A 70 -1.75 -9.71 -3.34
N ALA A 71 -1.69 -8.96 -4.44
CA ALA A 71 -1.25 -7.57 -4.43
C ALA A 71 -2.14 -6.69 -3.55
N PHE A 72 -3.47 -6.83 -3.69
CA PHE A 72 -4.46 -6.07 -2.94
C PHE A 72 -4.33 -6.31 -1.43
N ALA A 73 -4.18 -7.57 -1.00
CA ALA A 73 -4.01 -7.92 0.41
C ALA A 73 -2.74 -7.30 1.01
N MET A 74 -1.61 -7.39 0.30
CA MET A 74 -0.34 -6.76 0.75
C MET A 74 -0.47 -5.24 0.87
N ILE A 75 -1.15 -4.63 -0.10
CA ILE A 75 -1.39 -3.20 -0.16
C ILE A 75 -2.29 -2.76 1.01
N ALA A 76 -3.40 -3.45 1.25
CA ALA A 76 -4.34 -3.18 2.34
C ALA A 76 -3.66 -3.28 3.72
N TYR A 77 -2.89 -4.35 3.95
CA TYR A 77 -2.13 -4.52 5.19
C TYR A 77 -1.18 -3.35 5.46
N LYS A 78 -0.51 -2.86 4.40
CA LYS A 78 0.41 -1.71 4.50
C LYS A 78 -0.31 -0.40 4.79
N PHE A 79 -1.60 -0.30 4.49
CA PHE A 79 -2.38 0.91 4.74
C PHE A 79 -2.89 0.96 6.17
N GLU A 80 -3.27 -0.19 6.74
CA GLU A 80 -3.75 -0.30 8.11
C GLU A 80 -2.66 0.09 9.13
N GLU A 81 -1.38 -0.18 8.83
CA GLU A 81 -0.24 0.29 9.64
C GLU A 81 -0.23 1.84 9.82
N VAL A 82 -0.87 2.60 8.92
CA VAL A 82 -0.91 4.07 8.94
C VAL A 82 -2.18 4.62 9.62
N THR A 83 -3.26 3.85 9.70
CA THR A 83 -4.53 4.32 10.29
C THR A 83 -4.56 4.27 11.82
N CYS A 84 -3.62 3.55 12.44
CA CYS A 84 -3.54 3.42 13.91
C CYS A 84 -2.54 4.36 14.60
N THR A 85 -2.00 5.38 13.92
CA THR A 85 -1.40 6.53 14.64
C THR A 85 -2.46 7.64 14.78
N PRO A 86 -3.23 7.67 15.89
CA PRO A 86 -3.94 8.90 16.24
C PRO A 86 -2.90 10.01 16.31
N ALA A 87 -3.29 11.17 15.80
CA ALA A 87 -2.46 12.37 15.74
C ALA A 87 -1.59 12.52 17.00
N SER A 88 -0.32 12.83 16.80
CA SER A 88 0.61 13.28 17.82
C SER A 88 -0.11 14.09 18.89
N SER A 89 -0.26 13.52 20.08
CA SER A 89 -0.53 14.30 21.28
C SER A 89 0.60 15.32 21.38
N GLY A 90 0.22 16.59 21.27
CA GLY A 90 1.15 17.70 21.36
C GLY A 90 1.98 17.57 22.63
N LYS A 91 3.30 17.69 22.48
CA LYS A 91 4.20 17.91 23.62
C LYS A 91 3.77 19.22 24.28
N ALA A 92 2.97 19.12 25.34
CA ALA A 92 2.70 20.24 26.23
C ALA A 92 4.05 20.74 26.73
N ARG A 93 4.47 21.91 26.24
CA ARG A 93 5.62 22.62 26.79
C ARG A 93 5.12 23.27 28.07
N GLU A 94 5.52 22.75 29.21
CA GLU A 94 5.31 23.39 30.50
C GLU A 94 6.07 24.74 30.51
N PRO A 95 5.42 25.86 30.84
CA PRO A 95 6.13 27.11 31.09
C PRO A 95 6.89 27.00 32.41
N GLY A 96 8.20 27.22 32.36
CA GLY A 96 9.07 27.22 33.52
C GLY A 96 8.60 28.22 34.58
N HIS A 97 8.45 27.75 35.82
CA HIS A 97 8.36 28.61 36.97
C HIS A 97 9.78 28.96 37.41
N ALA A 98 10.18 30.20 37.10
CA ALA A 98 11.21 30.90 37.84
C ALA A 98 10.60 31.38 39.16
N ALA A 99 11.21 31.00 40.28
CA ALA A 99 11.24 31.74 41.54
C ALA A 99 12.35 31.17 42.41
#